data_AF-A0A5J4PYA9-F1
#
_entry.id   AF-A0A5J4PYA9-F1
#
_cell.length_a   1.000
_cell.length_b   1.000
_cell.length_c   1.000
_cell.angle_alpha   90.00
_cell.angle_beta   90.00
_cell.angle_gamma   90.00
#
_symmetry.space_group_name_H-M   'P 1'
#
loop_
_entity.id
_entity.type
_entity.pdbx_description
1 polymer ?
#
loop_
_entity_poly.entity_id
_entity_poly.type
_entity_poly.pdbx_seq_one_letter_code
_entity_poly.pdbx_strand_id
1 'polypeptide(L)' 'VLVTHGAPWGILGGETYSCPILRDVVDEAQPRIHIFGHIHNYGGQTLQHGKTLFCNVAVTM' A
#
# COMPACT_ATOMS: atom_id res chain seq x y z
N VAL A 1 9.94 5.41 6.69
CA VAL A 1 9.05 5.58 5.53
C VAL A 1 9.43 4.50 4.55
N LEU A 2 8.46 3.77 3.99
CA LEU A 2 8.68 2.75 2.96
C LEU A 2 8.03 3.21 1.66
N VAL A 3 8.69 2.99 0.52
CA VAL A 3 8.16 3.31 -0.80
C VAL A 3 8.29 2.08 -1.69
N THR A 4 7.20 1.70 -2.35
CA THR A 4 7.17 0.59 -3.32
C THR A 4 6.39 0.97 -4.56
N HIS A 5 6.55 0.21 -5.65
CA HIS A 5 5.74 0.45 -6.85
C HIS A 5 4.26 0.09 -6.64
N GLY A 6 4.00 -1.12 -6.12
CA GLY A 6 2.65 -1.65 -5.88
C GLY A 6 2.32 -1.84 -4.40
N ALA A 7 1.09 -2.26 -4.15
CA ALA A 7 0.51 -2.36 -2.81
C ALA A 7 0.81 -3.71 -2.10
N PRO A 8 0.89 -3.73 -0.77
CA PRO A 8 0.87 -4.97 0.00
C PRO A 8 -0.52 -5.61 -0.02
N TRP A 9 -0.59 -6.92 0.19
CA TRP A 9 -1.85 -7.65 0.25
C TRP A 9 -2.84 -7.08 1.26
N GLY A 10 -4.10 -6.96 0.85
CA GLY A 10 -5.20 -6.45 1.68
C GLY A 10 -5.17 -4.93 1.92
N ILE A 11 -4.32 -4.18 1.22
CA ILE A 11 -4.21 -2.71 1.37
C ILE A 11 -4.37 -2.05 0.00
N LEU A 12 -5.49 -1.36 -0.23
CA LEU A 12 -5.71 -0.45 -1.38
C LEU A 12 -5.23 -0.98 -2.76
N GLY A 13 -5.30 -2.30 -2.97
CA GLY A 13 -4.77 -2.97 -4.18
C GLY A 13 -5.60 -4.13 -4.70
N GLY A 14 -6.69 -4.51 -4.02
CA GLY A 14 -7.47 -5.71 -4.34
C GLY A 14 -6.65 -7.01 -4.25
N GLU A 15 -7.27 -8.16 -4.53
CA GLU A 15 -6.58 -9.45 -4.47
C GLU A 15 -5.66 -9.69 -5.68
N THR A 16 -5.97 -9.14 -6.85
CA THR A 16 -5.19 -9.43 -8.07
C THR A 16 -3.89 -8.62 -8.19
N TYR A 17 -3.85 -7.40 -7.64
CA TYR A 17 -2.76 -6.44 -7.89
C TYR A 17 -1.91 -6.14 -6.65
N SER A 18 -2.08 -6.92 -5.59
CA SER A 18 -1.35 -6.76 -4.34
C SER A 18 -0.40 -7.92 -4.06
N CYS A 19 0.63 -7.68 -3.25
CA CYS A 19 1.70 -8.65 -2.99
C CYS A 19 1.65 -9.17 -1.54
N PRO A 20 1.43 -10.50 -1.33
CA PRO A 20 1.47 -11.11 0.00
C PRO A 20 2.82 -11.00 0.69
N ILE A 21 3.92 -11.23 -0.04
CA ILE A 21 5.27 -11.15 0.53
C ILE A 21 5.57 -9.71 0.99
N LEU A 22 5.12 -8.71 0.23
CA LEU A 22 5.27 -7.31 0.64
C LEU A 22 4.47 -7.01 1.91
N ARG A 23 3.34 -7.68 2.12
CA ARG A 23 2.56 -7.52 3.35
C ARG A 23 3.36 -7.97 4.57
N ASP A 24 3.98 -9.15 4.49
CA ASP A 24 4.82 -9.67 5.58
C ASP A 24 5.98 -8.72 5.90
N VAL A 25 6.66 -8.20 4.87
CA VAL A 25 7.76 -7.23 5.03
C VAL A 25 7.29 -5.93 5.69
N VAL A 26 6.12 -5.43 5.32
CA VAL A 26 5.56 -4.21 5.93
C VAL A 26 5.17 -4.44 7.39
N ASP A 27 4.55 -5.59 7.68
CA ASP A 27 4.12 -5.94 9.02
C ASP A 27 5.32 -6.13 9.95
N GLU A 28 6.44 -6.68 9.47
CA GLU A 28 7.70 -6.76 10.22
C GLU A 28 8.35 -5.38 10.41
N ALA A 29 8.46 -4.59 9.34
CA ALA A 29 9.18 -3.31 9.38
C ALA A 29 8.42 -2.19 10.10
N GLN A 30 7.08 -2.28 10.22
CA GLN A 30 6.19 -1.30 10.87
C GLN A 30 6.50 0.17 10.50
N PRO A 31 6.59 0.54 9.20
CA PRO A 31 6.89 1.91 8.83
C PRO A 31 5.74 2.84 9.23
N ARG A 32 6.03 4.05 9.74
CA ARG A 32 4.96 5.03 10.03
C ARG A 32 4.13 5.42 8.79
N ILE A 33 4.77 5.42 7.61
CA ILE A 33 4.14 5.73 6.32
C ILE A 33 4.67 4.75 5.27
N HIS A 34 3.76 4.15 4.50
CA HIS A 34 4.05 3.35 3.31
C HIS A 34 3.36 3.97 2.08
N ILE A 35 4.17 4.40 1.11
CA ILE A 35 3.70 5.03 -0.13
C ILE A 35 3.85 4.05 -1.29
N PHE A 36 2.81 3.91 -2.11
CA PHE A 36 2.82 3.10 -3.31
C PHE A 36 1.86 3.65 -4.37
N GLY A 37 1.85 3.06 -5.57
CA GLY A 37 0.97 3.45 -6.66
C GLY A 37 0.44 2.22 -7.40
N HIS A 38 0.52 2.25 -8.73
CA HIS A 38 0.14 1.17 -9.65
C HIS A 38 -1.37 0.86 -9.73
N ILE A 39 -2.09 0.83 -8.62
CA ILE A 39 -3.52 0.49 -8.60
C ILE A 39 -4.39 1.76 -8.70
N HIS A 40 -4.66 2.20 -9.93
CA HIS A 40 -5.42 3.42 -10.24
C HIS A 40 -6.84 3.44 -9.66
N ASN A 41 -7.48 2.27 -9.50
CA ASN A 41 -8.83 2.14 -8.93
C ASN A 41 -8.92 2.59 -7.46
N TYR A 42 -7.80 2.61 -6.74
CA TYR A 42 -7.69 3.12 -5.37
C TYR A 42 -6.77 4.36 -5.30
N GLY A 43 -6.51 5.00 -6.45
CA GLY A 43 -5.65 6.18 -6.53
C GLY A 43 -6.12 7.31 -5.63
N GLY A 44 -5.17 7.97 -4.97
CA GLY A 44 -5.41 9.06 -4.02
C GLY A 44 -5.94 8.63 -2.65
N GLN A 45 -6.22 7.34 -2.43
CA GLN A 45 -6.76 6.87 -1.16
C GLN A 45 -5.66 6.62 -0.12
N THR A 46 -6.04 6.78 1.14
CA THR A 46 -5.19 6.47 2.30
C THR A 46 -5.90 5.54 3.26
N LEU A 47 -5.14 4.69 3.95
CA LEU A 47 -5.66 3.76 4.95
C LEU A 47 -4.74 3.71 6.17
N GLN A 48 -5.30 3.95 7.35
CA GLN A 48 -4.59 3.71 8.61
C GLN A 48 -4.79 2.26 9.05
N HIS A 49 -3.69 1.53 9.26
CA HIS A 49 -3.74 0.17 9.81
C HIS A 49 -2.61 -0.01 10.84
N GLY A 50 -3.00 -0.21 12.10
CA GLY A 50 -2.05 -0.15 13.21
C GLY A 50 -1.32 1.20 13.23
N LYS A 51 0.02 1.15 13.23
CA LYS A 51 0.90 2.34 13.24
C LYS A 51 1.26 2.85 11.84
N THR A 52 0.86 2.15 10.80
CA THR A 52 1.24 2.45 9.41
C THR A 52 0.11 3.19 8.70
N LEU A 53 0.44 4.37 8.15
CA LEU A 53 -0.40 5.05 7.18
C LEU A 53 -0.01 4.60 5.77
N PHE A 54 -0.95 3.97 5.06
CA PHE A 54 -0.78 3.52 3.68
C PHE A 54 -1.33 4.58 2.73
N CYS A 55 -0.56 4.96 1.72
CA CYS A 55 -0.94 5.98 0.74
C CYS A 55 -0.80 5.44 -0.68
N ASN A 56 -1.91 5.20 -1.37
CA ASN A 56 -1.90 4.93 -2.80
C ASN A 56 -1.91 6.25 -3.57
N VAL A 57 -0.77 6.65 -4.13
CA VAL A 57 -0.58 7.91 -4.87
C VAL A 57 -0.70 7.72 -6.39
N ALA A 58 -1.33 6.64 -6.86
CA ALA A 58 -1.65 6.50 -8.28
C ALA A 58 -2.60 7.64 -8.72
N VAL A 59 -2.34 8.18 -9.92
CA VAL A 59 -3.20 9.19 -10.54
C VAL A 59 -4.50 8.53 -10.98
N THR A 60 -5.66 9.03 -10.55
CA THR A 60 -6.96 8.49 -10.98
C THR A 60 -7.20 8.81 -12.45
N MET A 61 -7.73 7.85 -13.22
CA MET A 61 -8.20 8.08 -14.59
C MET A 61 -9.65 8.58 -14.62
#